data_AF-A0A2V7CHF5-F1
#
_entry.id   AF-A0A2V7CHF5-F1
#
_cell.length_a   1.000
_cell.length_b   1.000
_cell.length_c   1.000
_cell.angle_alpha   90.00
_cell.angle_beta   90.00
_cell.angle_gamma   90.00
#
_symmetry.space_group_name_H-M   'P 1'
#
loop_
_entity.id
_entity.type
_entity.pdbx_description
1 polymer ?
#
loop_
_entity_poly.entity_id
_entity_poly.type
_entity_poly.pdbx_seq_one_letter_code
_entity_poly.pdbx_strand_id
1 'polypeptide(L)' 'WAGDIDGKITSVDTSTRTIQLDYNTEISVAEGISMDNLKEGANIKASYEERAGKKVATKVEVAP' A
#
# COMPACT_ATOMS: atom_id res chain seq x y z
N TRP A 1 6.89 5.92 12.99
CA TRP A 1 8.17 5.98 12.24
C TRP A 1 7.84 5.96 10.77
N ALA A 2 8.64 6.59 9.90
CA ALA A 2 8.35 6.68 8.47
C ALA A 2 9.34 5.85 7.66
N GLY A 3 8.89 5.32 6.53
CA GLY A 3 9.73 4.56 5.61
C GLY A 3 9.11 4.47 4.21
N ASP A 4 9.87 3.88 3.30
CA ASP A 4 9.44 3.63 1.92
C ASP A 4 9.42 2.12 1.65
N ILE A 5 8.53 1.70 0.76
CA ILE A 5 8.43 0.32 0.30
C ILE A 5 8.05 0.29 -1.18
N ASP A 6 8.60 -0.66 -1.91
CA ASP A 6 8.19 -1.02 -3.25
C ASP A 6 7.80 -2.51 -3.30
N GLY A 7 6.94 -2.86 -4.25
CA GLY A 7 6.52 -4.25 -4.41
C GLY A 7 5.37 -4.41 -5.41
N LYS A 8 5.14 -5.65 -5.83
CA LYS A 8 3.97 -6.01 -6.64
C LYS A 8 2.78 -6.23 -5.72
N ILE A 9 1.63 -5.67 -6.10
CA ILE A 9 0.36 -5.94 -5.42
C ILE A 9 -0.06 -7.39 -5.70
N THR A 10 -0.33 -8.14 -4.64
CA THR A 10 -0.89 -9.50 -4.71
C THR A 10 -2.37 -9.52 -4.37
N SER A 11 -2.88 -8.55 -3.61
CA SER A 11 -4.31 -8.37 -3.36
C SER A 11 -4.67 -6.94 -2.97
N VAL A 12 -5.91 -6.52 -3.26
CA VAL A 12 -6.48 -5.21 -2.90
C VAL A 12 -7.83 -5.40 -2.23
N ASP A 13 -7.97 -4.88 -1.01
CA ASP A 13 -9.25 -4.77 -0.32
C ASP A 13 -9.60 -3.30 -0.13
N THR A 14 -10.56 -2.81 -0.92
CA THR A 14 -11.02 -1.42 -0.86
C THR A 14 -11.98 -1.15 0.29
N SER A 15 -12.59 -2.20 0.86
CA SER A 15 -13.52 -2.08 1.99
C SER A 15 -12.78 -1.80 3.29
N THR A 16 -11.63 -2.43 3.48
CA THR A 16 -10.72 -2.19 4.62
C THR A 16 -9.54 -1.29 4.28
N ARG A 17 -9.45 -0.84 3.02
CA ARG A 17 -8.37 0.01 2.48
C ARG A 17 -6.99 -0.58 2.72
N THR A 18 -6.83 -1.86 2.42
CA THR A 18 -5.56 -2.59 2.59
C THR A 18 -5.09 -3.18 1.26
N ILE A 19 -3.78 -3.15 1.04
CA ILE A 19 -3.15 -3.85 -0.07
C ILE A 19 -2.10 -4.82 0.47
N GLN A 20 -2.05 -6.00 -0.14
CA GLN A 20 -1.02 -7.00 0.10
C GLN A 20 0.02 -6.87 -1.01
N LEU A 21 1.29 -6.83 -0.63
CA LEU A 21 2.42 -6.85 -1.55
C LEU A 21 3.09 -8.22 -1.55
N ASP A 22 3.96 -8.46 -2.53
CA ASP A 22 4.88 -9.61 -2.51
C ASP A 22 5.61 -9.71 -1.14
N TYR A 23 6.03 -10.93 -0.77
CA TYR A 23 6.66 -11.23 0.52
C TYR A 23 5.76 -11.04 1.75
N ASN A 24 4.44 -11.20 1.57
CA ASN A 24 3.44 -11.20 2.64
C ASN A 24 3.45 -9.89 3.46
N THR A 25 3.67 -8.76 2.79
CA THR A 25 3.64 -7.44 3.41
C THR A 25 2.27 -6.81 3.24
N GLU A 26 1.60 -6.56 4.36
CA GLU A 26 0.37 -5.77 4.40
C GLU A 26 0.69 -4.28 4.57
N ILE A 27 -0.03 -3.43 3.84
CA ILE A 27 -0.02 -1.99 4.06
C ILE A 27 -1.44 -1.44 3.97
N SER A 28 -1.84 -0.67 4.98
CA SER A 28 -3.10 0.06 4.98
C SER A 28 -2.93 1.37 4.22
N VAL A 29 -3.92 1.78 3.42
CA VAL A 29 -3.90 3.03 2.67
C VAL A 29 -4.65 4.09 3.47
N ALA A 30 -3.97 5.19 3.82
CA ALA A 30 -4.59 6.28 4.58
C ALA A 30 -5.86 6.82 3.90
N GLU A 31 -6.79 7.35 4.70
CA GLU A 31 -7.96 8.03 4.16
C GLU A 31 -7.55 9.22 3.27
N GLY A 32 -8.32 9.49 2.22
CA GLY A 32 -8.02 10.54 1.24
C GLY A 32 -7.00 10.16 0.15
N ILE A 33 -6.30 9.03 0.27
CA ILE A 33 -5.45 8.49 -0.81
C ILE A 33 -6.32 7.66 -1.76
N SER A 34 -6.29 7.96 -3.07
CA SER A 34 -7.03 7.17 -4.07
C SER A 34 -6.45 5.75 -4.19
N MET A 35 -7.34 4.77 -4.35
CA MET A 35 -6.99 3.36 -4.61
C MET A 35 -7.37 2.92 -6.02
N ASP A 36 -7.87 3.83 -6.87
CA ASP A 36 -8.56 3.48 -8.13
C ASP A 36 -7.64 2.77 -9.14
N ASN A 37 -6.34 3.06 -9.08
CA ASN A 37 -5.31 2.47 -9.96
C ASN A 37 -4.58 1.28 -9.32
N LEU A 38 -4.92 0.92 -8.08
CA LEU A 38 -4.32 -0.21 -7.37
C LEU A 38 -5.06 -1.49 -7.74
N LYS A 39 -4.32 -2.43 -8.33
CA LYS A 39 -4.85 -3.73 -8.76
C LYS A 39 -3.79 -4.80 -8.63
N GLU A 40 -4.23 -6.04 -8.50
CA GLU A 40 -3.33 -7.20 -8.48
C GLU A 40 -2.42 -7.21 -9.71
N GLY A 41 -1.15 -7.54 -9.49
CA GLY A 41 -0.10 -7.55 -10.50
C GLY A 41 0.56 -6.20 -10.77
N ALA A 42 0.01 -5.08 -10.29
CA ALA A 42 0.64 -3.77 -10.44
C ALA A 42 1.85 -3.63 -9.51
N ASN A 43 2.94 -3.06 -10.02
CA ASN A 43 4.07 -2.64 -9.18
C ASN A 43 3.78 -1.28 -8.59
N ILE A 44 4.11 -1.08 -7.31
CA ILE A 44 3.96 0.21 -6.64
C ILE A 44 5.21 0.63 -5.90
N LYS A 45 5.27 1.93 -5.60
CA LYS A 45 6.10 2.51 -4.56
C LYS A 45 5.20 3.26 -3.58
N ALA A 46 5.40 3.05 -2.29
CA ALA A 46 4.63 3.70 -1.24
C ALA A 46 5.54 4.25 -0.16
N SER A 47 5.19 5.44 0.33
CA SER A 47 5.73 5.99 1.58
C SER A 47 4.72 5.73 2.68
N TYR A 48 5.18 5.22 3.81
CA TYR A 48 4.32 4.82 4.92
C TYR A 48 4.80 5.38 6.25
N GLU A 49 3.85 5.50 7.16
CA GLU A 49 4.11 5.70 8.56
C GLU A 49 3.60 4.51 9.36
N GLU A 50 4.39 4.08 10.33
CA GLU A 50 3.94 3.08 11.28
C GLU A 50 3.14 3.67 12.40
N ARG A 51 1.94 3.12 12.54
CA ARG A 51 0.94 3.50 13.54
C ARG A 51 0.45 2.22 14.19
N ALA A 52 0.66 2.09 15.51
CA ALA A 52 0.31 0.89 16.27
C ALA A 52 0.87 -0.43 15.67
N GLY A 53 2.10 -0.40 15.16
CA GLY A 53 2.77 -1.56 14.55
C GLY A 53 2.24 -1.97 13.17
N LYS A 54 1.41 -1.12 12.54
CA LYS A 54 0.94 -1.30 11.16
C LYS A 54 1.53 -0.23 10.26
N LYS A 55 1.89 -0.63 9.04
CA LYS A 55 2.32 0.29 7.98
C LYS A 55 1.08 0.97 7.38
N VAL A 56 1.03 2.29 7.45
CA VAL A 56 -0.04 3.12 6.88
C VAL A 56 0.54 3.99 5.78
N ALA A 57 0.25 3.65 4.52
CA ALA A 57 0.67 4.41 3.35
C ALA A 57 0.05 5.81 3.37
N THR A 58 0.91 6.81 3.41
CA THR A 58 0.53 8.23 3.25
C THR A 58 0.70 8.69 1.81
N LYS A 59 1.40 7.91 0.99
CA LYS A 59 1.52 8.09 -0.46
C LYS A 59 1.63 6.73 -1.13
N VAL A 60 0.95 6.54 -2.27
CA VAL A 60 1.06 5.34 -3.11
C VAL A 60 1.13 5.77 -4.57
N GLU A 61 2.13 5.25 -5.29
CA GLU A 61 2.35 5.51 -6.70
C GLU A 61 2.47 4.18 -7.44
N VAL A 62 1.71 4.00 -8.52
CA VAL A 62 1.86 2.85 -9.41
C VAL A 62 3.11 3.08 -10.25
N ALA A 63 4.06 2.15 -10.16
CA ALA A 63 5.24 2.14 -11.01
C ALA A 63 4.86 1.68 -12.43
N PRO A 64 5.53 2.21 -13.47
CA PRO A 64 5.29 1.81 -14.86
C PRO A 64 5.55 0.33 -15.13
#